data_AF-A0A5J4RWE5-F1
#
_entry.id   AF-A0A5J4RWE5-F1
#
_cell.length_a   1.000
_cell.length_b   1.000
_cell.length_c   1.000
_cell.angle_alpha   90.00
_cell.angle_beta   90.00
_cell.angle_gamma   90.00
#
_symmetry.space_group_name_H-M   'P 1'
#
loop_
_entity.id
_entity.type
_entity.pdbx_description
1 polymer ?
#
loop_
_entity_poly.entity_id
_entity_poly.type
_entity_poly.pdbx_seq_one_letter_code
_entity_poly.pdbx_strand_id
1 'polypeptide(L)'
;MIAKWEDFVETLSVFGNDVTEVLNLLKPSPQTEKIKKQINNKWEIIRKKANYISEIISPIDPEKIEYPYSGEVFITYWKRYKDYLKEEHHVFIRTRRENELLKTLKIFAGTSEKSEKKAISILSFLIRSGYRSFFRPTDKQLSGEEPATATEQQFEKNITKKSQV
;
A
#
# COMPACT_ATOMS: atom_id res chain seq x y z
N MET A 1 -1.76 5.15 26.12
CA MET A 1 -1.80 6.04 24.93
C MET A 1 -2.93 5.61 24.00
N ILE A 2 -2.97 4.33 23.60
CA ILE A 2 -4.06 3.75 22.79
C ILE A 2 -5.44 3.94 23.43
N ALA A 3 -5.64 3.56 24.70
CA ALA A 3 -6.94 3.74 25.37
C ALA A 3 -7.43 5.20 25.44
N LYS A 4 -6.53 6.18 25.59
CA LYS A 4 -6.89 7.61 25.56
C LYS A 4 -7.23 8.10 24.14
N TRP A 5 -6.67 7.44 23.13
CA TRP A 5 -6.93 7.73 21.73
C TRP A 5 -8.25 7.11 21.27
N GLU A 6 -8.55 5.89 21.70
CA GLU A 6 -9.84 5.23 21.48
C GLU A 6 -10.99 6.03 22.10
N ASP A 7 -10.84 6.46 23.35
CA ASP A 7 -11.79 7.35 24.05
C ASP A 7 -11.98 8.68 23.31
N PHE A 8 -10.90 9.27 22.79
CA PHE A 8 -10.98 10.47 21.95
C PHE A 8 -11.76 10.24 20.66
N VAL A 9 -11.49 9.14 19.94
CA VAL A 9 -12.17 8.79 18.69
C VAL A 9 -13.66 8.51 18.93
N GLU A 10 -13.99 7.83 20.02
CA GLU A 10 -15.37 7.57 20.45
C GLU A 10 -16.09 8.89 20.75
N THR A 11 -15.50 9.75 21.58
CA THR A 11 -16.05 11.07 21.90
C THR A 11 -16.27 11.93 20.65
N LEU A 12 -15.30 11.91 19.72
CA LEU A 12 -15.41 12.60 18.45
C LEU A 12 -16.59 12.05 17.65
N SER A 13 -16.72 10.72 17.54
CA SER A 13 -17.83 10.08 16.82
C SER A 13 -19.20 10.46 17.39
N VAL A 14 -19.33 10.50 18.72
CA VAL A 14 -20.56 10.95 19.39
C VAL A 14 -20.87 12.39 19.03
N PHE A 15 -19.90 13.30 19.13
CA PHE A 15 -20.08 14.70 18.73
C PHE A 15 -20.52 14.86 17.27
N GLY A 16 -19.98 14.05 16.35
CA GLY A 16 -20.41 14.04 14.95
C GLY A 16 -21.87 13.64 14.76
N ASN A 17 -22.34 12.67 15.54
CA ASN A 17 -23.74 12.24 15.54
C ASN A 17 -24.65 13.36 16.07
N ASP A 18 -24.27 13.99 17.19
CA ASP A 18 -25.02 15.10 17.78
C ASP A 18 -25.14 16.28 16.79
N VAL A 19 -24.03 16.63 16.12
CA VAL A 19 -24.03 17.67 15.08
C VAL A 19 -24.96 17.29 13.92
N THR A 20 -24.95 16.02 13.50
CA THR A 20 -25.83 15.53 12.42
C THR A 20 -27.29 15.62 12.82
N GLU A 21 -27.62 15.26 14.06
CA GLU A 21 -28.98 15.36 14.61
C GLU A 21 -29.45 16.81 14.67
N VAL A 22 -28.64 17.73 15.21
CA VAL A 22 -28.93 19.17 15.25
C VAL A 22 -29.16 19.73 13.84
N LEU A 23 -28.33 19.33 12.88
CA LEU A 23 -28.48 19.75 11.49
C LEU A 23 -29.79 19.28 10.87
N ASN A 24 -30.25 18.08 11.20
CA ASN A 24 -31.52 17.53 10.71
C ASN A 24 -32.75 18.23 11.31
N LEU A 25 -32.62 18.85 12.49
CA LEU A 25 -33.67 19.65 13.12
C LEU A 25 -33.84 21.05 12.49
N LEU A 26 -32.88 21.51 11.67
CA LEU A 26 -32.97 22.80 11.00
C LEU A 26 -34.02 22.80 9.88
N LYS A 27 -34.85 23.85 9.84
CA LYS A 27 -35.82 24.05 8.77
C LYS A 27 -35.12 24.06 7.40
N PRO A 28 -35.66 23.33 6.40
CA PRO A 28 -35.05 23.29 5.07
C PRO A 28 -35.12 24.66 4.39
N SER A 29 -33.97 25.16 3.99
CA SER A 29 -33.77 26.39 3.23
C SER A 29 -32.46 26.29 2.43
N PRO A 30 -32.29 27.08 1.35
CA PRO A 30 -31.04 27.08 0.59
C PRO A 30 -29.80 27.39 1.46
N GLN A 31 -29.97 28.21 2.51
CA GLN A 31 -28.91 28.53 3.45
C GLN A 31 -28.61 27.36 4.40
N THR A 32 -29.63 26.68 4.93
CA THR A 32 -29.41 25.54 5.83
C THR A 32 -28.82 24.34 5.10
N GLU A 33 -29.23 24.07 3.85
CA GLU A 33 -28.61 23.04 3.01
C GLU A 33 -27.14 23.33 2.68
N LYS A 34 -26.80 24.61 2.43
CA LYS A 34 -25.40 25.03 2.27
C LYS A 34 -24.57 24.77 3.53
N ILE A 35 -25.12 25.10 4.71
CA ILE A 35 -24.46 24.89 6.01
C ILE A 35 -24.27 23.39 6.27
N LYS A 36 -25.30 22.57 6.07
CA LYS A 36 -25.21 21.10 6.19
C LYS A 36 -24.08 20.53 5.34
N LYS A 37 -24.02 20.91 4.06
CA LYS A 37 -22.97 20.45 3.14
C LYS A 37 -21.57 20.87 3.60
N GLN A 38 -21.42 22.10 4.09
CA GLN A 38 -20.13 22.59 4.60
C GLN A 38 -19.68 21.83 5.84
N ILE A 39 -20.59 21.56 6.78
CA ILE A 39 -20.28 20.84 8.01
C ILE A 39 -19.97 19.38 7.71
N ASN A 40 -20.76 18.70 6.88
CA ASN A 40 -20.48 17.31 6.48
C ASN A 40 -19.11 17.18 5.79
N ASN A 41 -18.76 18.11 4.90
CA ASN A 41 -17.43 18.10 4.27
C ASN A 41 -16.30 18.27 5.29
N LYS A 42 -16.44 19.18 6.26
CA LYS A 42 -15.44 19.37 7.32
C LYS A 42 -15.36 18.14 8.23
N TRP A 43 -16.49 17.53 8.55
CA TRP A 43 -16.59 16.32 9.35
C TRP A 43 -15.84 15.15 8.70
N GLU A 44 -16.07 14.92 7.41
CA GLU A 44 -15.35 13.89 6.65
C GLU A 44 -13.84 14.12 6.60
N ILE A 45 -13.40 15.38 6.53
CA ILE A 45 -11.95 15.71 6.62
C ILE A 45 -11.40 15.36 8.00
N ILE A 46 -12.12 15.69 9.08
CA ILE A 46 -11.71 15.38 10.45
C ILE A 46 -11.63 13.85 10.64
N ARG A 47 -12.64 13.11 10.19
CA ARG A 47 -12.68 11.64 10.27
C ARG A 47 -11.50 11.00 9.54
N LYS A 48 -11.18 11.45 8.32
CA LYS A 48 -10.01 10.95 7.57
C LYS A 48 -8.70 11.23 8.30
N LYS A 49 -8.53 12.43 8.88
CA LYS A 49 -7.34 12.77 9.66
C LYS A 49 -7.23 11.95 10.94
N ALA A 50 -8.34 11.73 11.65
CA ALA A 50 -8.38 10.86 12.82
C ALA A 50 -7.98 9.42 12.45
N ASN A 51 -8.53 8.86 11.36
CA ASN A 51 -8.13 7.52 10.89
C ASN A 51 -6.64 7.42 10.56
N TYR A 52 -6.07 8.44 9.90
CA TYR A 52 -4.63 8.49 9.63
C TYR A 52 -3.81 8.51 10.92
N ILE A 53 -4.23 9.27 11.94
CA ILE A 53 -3.57 9.30 13.24
C ILE A 53 -3.74 7.96 13.99
N SER A 54 -4.91 7.30 13.88
CA SER A 54 -5.11 5.94 14.42
C SER A 54 -4.10 4.95 13.84
N GLU A 55 -3.80 5.02 12.54
CA GLU A 55 -2.77 4.16 11.93
C GLU A 55 -1.37 4.37 12.50
N ILE A 56 -1.09 5.56 13.07
CA ILE A 56 0.19 5.91 13.69
C ILE A 56 0.21 5.52 15.17
N ILE A 57 -0.88 5.78 15.90
CA ILE A 57 -0.98 5.57 17.36
C ILE A 57 -1.25 4.10 17.71
N SER A 58 -2.06 3.43 16.90
CA SER A 58 -2.36 2.00 17.03
C SER A 58 -2.01 1.30 15.72
N PRO A 59 -0.71 1.22 15.37
CA PRO A 59 -0.28 0.50 14.19
C PRO A 59 -0.75 -0.94 14.35
N ILE A 60 -1.44 -1.47 13.33
CA ILE A 60 -1.87 -2.87 13.34
C ILE A 60 -0.62 -3.73 13.58
N ASP A 61 -0.69 -4.63 14.57
CA ASP A 61 0.47 -5.43 14.96
C ASP A 61 1.14 -6.05 13.73
N PRO A 62 2.46 -5.85 13.58
CA PRO A 62 3.20 -6.41 12.47
C PRO A 62 3.12 -7.93 12.53
N GLU A 63 2.61 -8.53 11.47
CA GLU A 63 2.65 -9.98 11.30
C GLU A 63 4.10 -10.46 11.24
N LYS A 64 4.35 -11.64 11.83
CA LYS A 64 5.63 -12.32 11.69
C LYS A 64 5.88 -12.58 10.20
N ILE A 65 7.08 -12.24 9.72
CA ILE A 65 7.48 -12.46 8.33
C ILE A 65 7.87 -13.93 8.15
N GLU A 66 7.20 -14.61 7.21
CA GLU A 66 7.47 -16.00 6.87
C GLU A 66 8.30 -16.10 5.59
N TYR A 67 9.61 -16.29 5.76
CA TYR A 67 10.52 -16.43 4.62
C TYR A 67 10.34 -17.81 3.93
N PRO A 68 10.16 -17.85 2.61
CA PRO A 68 9.98 -19.10 1.86
C PRO A 68 11.27 -19.91 1.74
N TYR A 69 12.42 -19.26 1.89
CA TYR A 69 13.76 -19.85 1.90
C TYR A 69 14.54 -19.26 3.07
N SER A 70 15.31 -20.09 3.77
CA SER A 70 16.08 -19.70 4.96
C SER A 70 17.53 -19.29 4.64
N GLY A 71 17.95 -19.36 3.38
CA GLY A 71 19.30 -18.96 2.97
C GLY A 71 19.55 -17.48 3.22
N GLU A 72 20.71 -17.17 3.80
CA GLU A 72 21.12 -15.78 4.08
C GLU A 72 21.20 -14.92 2.81
N VAL A 73 21.55 -15.55 1.70
CA VAL A 73 21.62 -14.90 0.38
C VAL A 73 20.22 -14.44 -0.03
N PHE A 74 19.22 -15.31 0.05
CA PHE A 74 17.85 -14.93 -0.26
C PHE A 74 17.34 -13.77 0.62
N ILE A 75 17.58 -13.84 1.94
CA ILE A 75 17.18 -12.78 2.88
C ILE A 75 17.80 -11.43 2.50
N THR A 76 19.07 -11.46 2.09
CA THR A 76 19.80 -10.27 1.63
C THR A 76 19.17 -9.67 0.37
N TYR A 77 18.84 -10.50 -0.63
CA TYR A 77 18.19 -10.04 -1.85
C TYR A 77 16.76 -9.55 -1.62
N TRP A 78 16.02 -10.18 -0.71
CA TRP A 78 14.70 -9.70 -0.32
C TRP A 78 14.78 -8.33 0.35
N LYS A 79 15.71 -8.15 1.30
CA LYS A 79 15.96 -6.85 1.92
C LYS A 79 16.30 -5.80 0.86
N ARG A 80 17.19 -6.13 -0.08
CA ARG A 80 17.56 -5.23 -1.19
C ARG A 80 16.37 -4.84 -2.05
N TYR A 81 15.46 -5.77 -2.33
CA TYR A 81 14.23 -5.47 -3.08
C TYR A 81 13.31 -4.50 -2.33
N LYS A 82 13.17 -4.66 -1.01
CA LYS A 82 12.40 -3.73 -0.18
C LYS A 82 13.04 -2.34 -0.13
N ASP A 83 14.36 -2.28 0.02
CA ASP A 83 15.11 -1.03 0.03
C ASP A 83 14.98 -0.32 -1.32
N TYR A 84 15.12 -1.04 -2.43
CA TYR A 84 14.86 -0.53 -3.78
C TYR A 84 13.47 0.09 -3.95
N LEU A 85 12.41 -0.62 -3.53
CA LEU A 85 11.03 -0.09 -3.63
C LEU A 85 10.83 1.16 -2.79
N LYS A 86 11.51 1.25 -1.64
CA LYS A 86 11.44 2.41 -0.76
C LYS A 86 12.22 3.60 -1.33
N GLU A 87 13.40 3.35 -1.88
CA GLU A 87 14.30 4.38 -2.42
C GLU A 87 13.78 4.95 -3.74
N GLU A 88 13.47 4.10 -4.72
CA GLU A 88 13.12 4.52 -6.08
C GLU A 88 11.64 4.86 -6.25
N HIS A 89 10.76 4.15 -5.54
CA HIS A 89 9.30 4.25 -5.74
C HIS A 89 8.54 4.80 -4.54
N HIS A 90 9.24 5.11 -3.44
CA HIS A 90 8.64 5.53 -2.16
C HIS A 90 7.55 4.58 -1.65
N VAL A 91 7.68 3.28 -1.97
CA VAL A 91 6.74 2.23 -1.55
C VAL A 91 7.30 1.53 -0.32
N PHE A 92 6.60 1.69 0.81
CA PHE A 92 6.85 0.89 2.00
C PHE A 92 5.97 -0.37 2.00
N ILE A 93 6.59 -1.55 2.07
CA ILE A 93 5.86 -2.83 2.16
C ILE A 93 5.52 -3.11 3.64
N ARG A 94 4.22 -3.08 3.97
CA ARG A 94 3.71 -3.51 5.27
C ARG A 94 3.71 -5.04 5.39
N THR A 95 3.78 -5.59 6.60
CA THR A 95 4.00 -7.03 6.88
C THR A 95 3.03 -7.98 6.17
N ARG A 96 1.74 -7.65 6.11
CA ARG A 96 0.73 -8.46 5.39
C ARG A 96 1.04 -8.60 3.91
N ARG A 97 1.34 -7.46 3.29
CA ARG A 97 1.72 -7.42 1.87
C ARG A 97 3.06 -8.11 1.65
N GLU A 98 4.00 -7.96 2.57
CA GLU A 98 5.28 -8.67 2.55
C GLU A 98 5.05 -10.19 2.53
N ASN A 99 4.23 -10.73 3.44
CA ASN A 99 3.89 -12.15 3.48
C ASN A 99 3.25 -12.64 2.17
N GLU A 100 2.30 -11.89 1.60
CA GLU A 100 1.67 -12.26 0.33
C GLU A 100 2.64 -12.22 -0.86
N LEU A 101 3.54 -11.24 -0.91
CA LEU A 101 4.59 -11.17 -1.93
C LEU A 101 5.57 -12.34 -1.80
N LEU A 102 5.97 -12.70 -0.58
CA LEU A 102 6.85 -13.84 -0.30
C LEU A 102 6.21 -15.18 -0.68
N LYS A 103 4.91 -15.37 -0.39
CA LYS A 103 4.13 -16.53 -0.86
C LYS A 103 4.08 -16.58 -2.37
N THR A 104 3.81 -15.45 -3.01
CA THR A 104 3.78 -15.33 -4.48
C THR A 104 5.14 -15.66 -5.10
N LEU A 105 6.23 -15.17 -4.50
CA LEU A 105 7.60 -15.48 -4.93
C LEU A 105 7.90 -16.98 -4.84
N LYS A 106 7.45 -17.63 -3.76
CA LYS A 106 7.54 -19.08 -3.60
C LYS A 106 6.80 -19.81 -4.72
N ILE A 107 5.60 -19.36 -5.11
CA ILE A 107 4.84 -19.94 -6.23
C ILE A 107 5.60 -19.77 -7.56
N PHE A 108 6.19 -18.60 -7.81
CA PHE A 108 6.91 -18.32 -9.06
C PHE A 108 8.22 -19.11 -9.19
N ALA A 109 8.92 -19.30 -8.08
CA ALA A 109 10.22 -19.96 -8.04
C ALA A 109 10.12 -21.47 -7.79
N GLY A 110 9.06 -21.95 -7.14
CA GLY A 110 8.86 -23.34 -6.74
C GLY A 110 9.33 -23.65 -5.32
N THR A 111 9.45 -24.93 -4.98
CA THR A 111 9.83 -25.41 -3.63
C THR A 111 11.11 -26.26 -3.61
N SER A 112 11.83 -26.33 -4.72
CA SER A 112 13.05 -27.13 -4.85
C SER A 112 14.28 -26.35 -4.36
N GLU A 113 15.42 -27.02 -4.15
CA GLU A 113 16.68 -26.35 -3.82
C GLU A 113 17.13 -25.35 -4.92
N LYS A 114 16.82 -25.66 -6.19
CA LYS A 114 17.05 -24.73 -7.32
C LYS A 114 16.10 -23.52 -7.29
N SER A 115 15.02 -23.58 -6.52
CA SER A 115 14.02 -22.52 -6.43
C SER A 115 14.52 -21.29 -5.68
N GLU A 116 15.41 -21.43 -4.70
CA GLU A 116 15.99 -20.26 -4.02
C GLU A 116 16.76 -19.37 -5.02
N LYS A 117 17.61 -19.99 -5.86
CA LYS A 117 18.34 -19.27 -6.91
C LYS A 117 17.40 -18.61 -7.92
N LYS A 118 16.29 -19.28 -8.27
CA LYS A 118 15.25 -18.71 -9.15
C LYS A 118 14.52 -17.54 -8.49
N ALA A 119 14.25 -17.60 -7.18
CA ALA A 119 13.66 -16.48 -6.45
C ALA A 119 14.59 -15.25 -6.47
N ILE A 120 15.88 -15.48 -6.24
CA ILE A 120 16.92 -14.43 -6.30
C ILE A 120 17.00 -13.82 -7.70
N SER A 121 16.93 -14.61 -8.77
CA SER A 121 16.98 -14.09 -10.14
C SER A 121 15.74 -13.26 -10.48
N ILE A 122 14.56 -13.64 -10.00
CA ILE A 122 13.33 -12.84 -10.12
C ILE A 122 13.48 -11.49 -9.42
N LEU A 123 13.93 -11.47 -8.17
CA LEU A 123 14.15 -10.22 -7.42
C LEU A 123 15.17 -9.33 -8.13
N SER A 124 16.28 -9.91 -8.58
CA SER A 124 17.32 -9.20 -9.32
C SER A 124 16.80 -8.61 -10.64
N PHE A 125 15.93 -9.35 -11.35
CA PHE A 125 15.29 -8.89 -12.57
C PHE A 125 14.38 -7.69 -12.32
N LEU A 126 13.56 -7.72 -11.27
CA LEU A 126 12.66 -6.61 -10.94
C LEU A 126 13.44 -5.33 -10.62
N ILE A 127 14.51 -5.46 -9.82
CA ILE A 127 15.38 -4.33 -9.46
C ILE A 127 16.09 -3.77 -10.70
N ARG A 128 16.79 -4.62 -11.48
CA ARG A 128 17.60 -4.16 -12.64
C ARG A 128 16.74 -3.51 -13.73
N SER A 129 15.48 -3.92 -13.82
CA SER A 129 14.54 -3.44 -14.84
C SER A 129 13.71 -2.25 -14.39
N GLY A 130 13.86 -1.82 -13.13
CA GLY A 130 13.15 -0.64 -12.63
C GLY A 130 11.66 -0.85 -12.34
N TYR A 131 11.20 -2.10 -12.17
CA TYR A 131 9.78 -2.37 -11.98
C TYR A 131 9.29 -2.06 -10.58
N ARG A 132 8.21 -1.27 -10.50
CA ARG A 132 7.44 -1.03 -9.28
C ARG A 132 6.55 -2.22 -8.92
N SER A 133 5.95 -2.86 -9.94
CA SER A 133 5.02 -3.96 -9.74
C SER A 133 5.74 -5.29 -9.52
N PHE A 134 5.11 -6.16 -8.74
CA PHE A 134 5.60 -7.52 -8.51
C PHE A 134 4.86 -8.50 -9.42
N PHE A 135 5.58 -9.13 -10.34
CA PHE A 135 5.02 -10.10 -11.30
C PHE A 135 6.04 -11.20 -11.62
N ARG A 136 5.58 -12.26 -12.29
CA ARG A 136 6.43 -13.37 -12.72
C ARG A 136 7.11 -13.03 -14.05
N PRO A 137 8.44 -12.86 -14.10
CA PRO A 137 9.17 -12.72 -15.36
C PRO A 137 9.13 -14.03 -16.14
N THR A 138 9.27 -13.96 -17.48
CA THR A 138 9.40 -15.15 -18.31
C THR A 138 10.79 -15.79 -18.11
N ASP A 139 10.93 -17.09 -18.37
CA ASP A 139 12.24 -17.74 -18.20
C ASP A 139 13.31 -17.13 -19.15
N LYS A 140 12.91 -16.64 -20.33
CA LYS A 140 13.78 -15.92 -21.28
C LYS A 140 14.25 -14.55 -20.76
N GLN A 141 13.40 -13.83 -20.03
CA GLN A 141 13.76 -12.58 -19.37
C GLN A 141 14.74 -12.79 -18.22
N LEU A 142 14.64 -13.94 -17.53
CA LEU A 142 15.57 -14.32 -16.48
C LEU A 142 16.93 -14.74 -17.06
N SER A 143 16.97 -15.43 -18.21
CA SER A 143 18.22 -15.80 -18.89
C SER A 143 18.91 -14.62 -19.58
N GLY A 144 18.17 -13.53 -19.84
CA GLY A 144 18.69 -12.33 -20.52
C GLY A 144 18.57 -12.40 -22.04
N GLU A 145 17.89 -13.41 -22.58
CA GLU A 145 17.58 -13.53 -24.01
C GLU A 145 16.53 -12.51 -24.47
N GLU A 146 15.65 -12.07 -23.56
CA GLU A 146 14.65 -11.04 -23.84
C GLU A 146 14.81 -9.85 -22.87
N PRO A 147 14.78 -8.60 -23.38
CA PRO A 147 14.83 -7.42 -22.52
C PRO A 147 13.55 -7.30 -21.67
N ALA A 148 13.63 -6.47 -20.62
CA ALA A 148 12.47 -6.08 -19.85
C ALA A 148 11.41 -5.44 -20.76
N THR A 149 10.17 -5.94 -20.71
CA THR A 149 9.07 -5.36 -21.49
C THR A 149 8.81 -3.95 -20.96
N ALA A 150 8.81 -2.94 -21.82
CA ALA A 150 8.65 -1.52 -21.47
C ALA A 150 7.22 -1.14 -21.00
N THR A 151 6.58 -1.98 -20.18
CA THR A 151 5.15 -1.91 -19.89
C THR A 151 4.82 -0.90 -18.79
N GLU A 152 5.75 -0.56 -17.88
CA GLU A 152 5.46 0.42 -16.82
C GLU A 152 5.68 1.89 -17.25
N GLN A 153 6.58 2.18 -18.19
CA GLN A 153 6.74 3.55 -18.74
C GLN A 153 5.53 4.03 -19.55
N GLN A 154 4.61 3.13 -19.94
CA GLN A 154 3.39 3.49 -20.67
C GLN A 154 2.23 3.87 -19.75
N PHE A 155 2.18 3.42 -18.50
CA PHE A 155 1.11 3.81 -17.58
C PHE A 155 1.25 5.27 -17.11
N GLU A 156 2.47 5.71 -16.80
CA GLU A 156 2.72 7.12 -16.39
C GLU A 156 2.53 8.11 -17.55
N LYS A 157 2.92 7.74 -18.78
CA LYS A 157 2.68 8.56 -19.98
C LYS A 157 1.20 8.66 -20.36
N ASN A 158 0.39 7.65 -20.05
CA ASN A 158 -1.05 7.67 -20.36
C ASN A 158 -1.88 8.48 -19.35
N ILE A 159 -1.41 8.64 -18.10
CA ILE A 159 -2.05 9.53 -17.12
C ILE A 159 -1.77 11.00 -17.45
N THR A 160 -0.55 11.33 -17.86
CA THR A 160 -0.19 12.71 -18.25
C THR A 160 -0.81 13.16 -19.56
N LYS A 161 -1.05 12.27 -20.53
CA LYS A 161 -1.71 12.62 -21.80
C LYS A 161 -3.23 12.80 -21.70
N LYS A 162 -3.92 12.12 -20.77
CA LYS A 162 -5.38 12.25 -20.61
C LYS A 162 -5.82 13.44 -19.76
N SER A 163 -4.88 14.16 -19.14
CA SER A 163 -5.18 15.35 -18.34
C SER A 163 -5.01 16.68 -19.09
N GLN A 164 -4.76 16.62 -20.41
CA GLN A 164 -4.72 17.76 -21.32
C GLN A 164 -5.64 17.51 -22.53
N VAL A 165 -6.93 17.31 -22.30
CA VAL A 165 -8.01 17.60 -23.27
C VAL A 165 -9.24 18.04 -22.49
#